data_AF-A0A1Y1WGA0-F1
#
_entry.id   AF-A0A1Y1WGA0-F1
#
_cell.length_a   1.000
_cell.length_b   1.000
_cell.length_c   1.000
_cell.angle_alpha   90.00
_cell.angle_beta   90.00
_cell.angle_gamma   90.00
#
_symmetry.space_group_name_H-M   'P 1'
#
loop_
_entity.id
_entity.type
_entity.pdbx_description
1 polymer ?
#
loop_
_entity_poly.entity_id
_entity_poly.type
_entity_poly.pdbx_seq_one_letter_code
_entity_poly.pdbx_strand_id
1 'polypeptide(L)'
;MEISRILKLFLFFINFIGILGKNSGSCGNNVNWEYDPSSGELTISGEGPMKDYNERESIPWYTMKDDIKSVEIKNGVTTVGQFSFYNCSSITNVIIPNTVVSINSGSFLKCKSLTSITIPDFVTLIGKEAFGSCSSLTSVIIGESVNTIESYAFEFCDNIETFVYKGHKSPTCRSNGLFSDRNFDIDVPDDYEGDTFCEEILKLDKDFPFVIIIIIIIIVIIVLCVGIYGILKCIKRCKKDKN
;
A
#
# COMPACT_ATOMS: atom_id res chain seq x y z
N MET A 1 27.56 40.15 -12.11
CA MET A 1 27.05 38.94 -11.43
C MET A 1 25.66 39.16 -10.84
N GLU A 2 25.39 40.33 -10.25
CA GLU A 2 24.07 40.64 -9.67
C GLU A 2 22.93 40.81 -10.69
N ILE A 3 23.18 41.45 -11.84
CA ILE A 3 22.16 41.64 -12.88
C ILE A 3 21.65 40.31 -13.43
N SER A 4 22.50 39.29 -13.55
CA SER A 4 22.09 37.94 -13.99
C SER A 4 21.25 37.20 -12.93
N ARG A 5 21.53 37.42 -11.63
CA ARG A 5 20.71 36.89 -10.53
C ARG A 5 19.36 37.59 -10.47
N ILE A 6 19.33 38.91 -10.57
CA ILE A 6 18.09 39.70 -10.57
C ILE A 6 17.25 39.39 -11.83
N LEU A 7 17.87 39.21 -13.00
CA LEU A 7 17.16 38.83 -14.22
C LEU A 7 16.61 37.40 -14.16
N LYS A 8 17.32 36.46 -13.51
CA LYS A 8 16.81 35.11 -13.23
C LYS A 8 15.66 35.12 -12.22
N LEU A 9 15.75 35.92 -11.16
CA LEU A 9 14.65 36.13 -10.20
C LEU A 9 13.46 36.81 -10.88
N PHE A 10 13.68 37.80 -11.72
CA PHE A 10 12.63 38.52 -12.44
C PHE A 10 11.96 37.65 -13.51
N LEU A 11 12.71 36.82 -14.23
CA LEU A 11 12.17 35.81 -15.16
C LEU A 11 11.46 34.67 -14.40
N PHE A 12 11.93 34.30 -13.21
CA PHE A 12 11.21 33.40 -12.30
C PHE A 12 9.88 34.02 -11.88
N PHE A 13 9.85 35.30 -11.49
CA PHE A 13 8.62 36.03 -11.17
C PHE A 13 7.71 36.26 -12.39
N ILE A 14 8.24 36.47 -13.60
CA ILE A 14 7.43 36.58 -14.82
C ILE A 14 6.82 35.23 -15.22
N ASN A 15 7.55 34.12 -15.08
CA ASN A 15 6.97 32.78 -15.26
C ASN A 15 5.97 32.45 -14.12
N PHE A 16 6.17 33.01 -12.93
CA PHE A 16 5.25 32.88 -11.78
C PHE A 16 3.97 33.71 -11.94
N ILE A 17 4.01 34.83 -12.66
CA ILE A 17 2.84 35.68 -12.96
C ILE A 17 2.17 35.25 -14.29
N GLY A 18 2.92 34.66 -15.23
CA GLY A 18 2.46 34.22 -16.55
C GLY A 18 1.85 32.81 -16.60
N ILE A 19 1.92 32.04 -15.52
CA ILE A 19 1.19 30.78 -15.35
C ILE A 19 0.13 31.03 -14.28
N LEU A 20 -1.08 31.43 -14.69
CA LEU A 20 -2.26 31.55 -13.81
C LEU A 20 -2.78 30.16 -13.41
N GLY A 21 -1.91 29.28 -12.92
CA GLY A 21 -2.31 28.13 -12.14
C GLY A 21 -2.59 28.64 -10.73
N LYS A 22 -3.84 28.49 -10.25
CA LYS A 22 -4.06 28.61 -8.81
C LYS A 22 -3.15 27.57 -8.15
N ASN A 23 -2.44 27.95 -7.09
CA ASN A 23 -1.69 27.01 -6.26
C ASN A 23 -2.47 26.58 -5.02
N SER A 24 -3.74 26.99 -4.91
CA SER A 24 -4.62 26.57 -3.84
C SER A 24 -6.09 26.76 -4.20
N GLY A 25 -6.97 26.10 -3.45
CA GLY A 25 -8.42 26.25 -3.60
C GLY A 25 -9.20 25.20 -2.82
N SER A 26 -10.48 25.07 -3.14
CA SER A 26 -11.35 24.04 -2.56
C SER A 26 -11.37 22.77 -3.44
N CYS A 27 -11.36 21.60 -2.80
CA CYS A 27 -11.59 20.29 -3.42
C CYS A 27 -12.67 19.49 -2.68
N GLY A 28 -13.54 20.17 -1.93
CA GLY A 28 -14.70 19.67 -1.20
C GLY A 28 -15.43 20.84 -0.53
N ASN A 29 -16.51 20.60 0.22
CA ASN A 29 -17.23 21.67 0.91
C ASN A 29 -16.36 22.36 1.98
N ASN A 30 -15.60 21.56 2.74
CA ASN A 30 -14.68 22.01 3.79
C ASN A 30 -13.28 21.40 3.63
N VAL A 31 -12.96 20.98 2.40
CA VAL A 31 -11.66 20.39 2.05
C VAL A 31 -11.00 21.28 1.01
N ASN A 32 -9.76 21.64 1.27
CA ASN A 32 -8.94 22.53 0.49
C ASN A 32 -7.69 21.81 -0.01
N TRP A 33 -7.08 22.39 -1.03
CA TRP A 33 -5.80 21.96 -1.56
C TRP A 33 -4.84 23.14 -1.65
N GLU A 34 -3.55 22.82 -1.51
CA GLU A 34 -2.43 23.73 -1.70
C GLU A 34 -1.30 22.98 -2.40
N TYR A 35 -0.69 23.60 -3.40
CA TYR A 35 0.41 23.05 -4.18
C TYR A 35 1.64 23.92 -4.02
N ASP A 36 2.75 23.30 -3.67
CA ASP A 36 4.06 23.94 -3.63
C ASP A 36 4.85 23.57 -4.90
N PRO A 37 5.00 24.48 -5.88
CA PRO A 37 5.75 24.21 -7.11
C PRO A 37 7.25 23.98 -6.90
N SER A 38 7.81 24.39 -5.76
CA SER A 38 9.24 24.25 -5.49
C SER A 38 9.62 22.81 -5.12
N SER A 39 8.74 22.13 -4.39
CA SER A 39 8.87 20.72 -4.02
C SER A 39 8.15 19.78 -5.00
N GLY A 40 7.03 20.23 -5.58
CA GLY A 40 6.07 19.39 -6.30
C GLY A 40 5.07 18.69 -5.37
N GLU A 41 4.89 19.21 -4.14
CA GLU A 41 3.99 18.65 -3.14
C GLU A 41 2.57 19.23 -3.26
N LEU A 42 1.56 18.36 -3.33
CA LEU A 42 0.15 18.71 -3.23
C LEU A 42 -0.39 18.30 -1.85
N THR A 43 -0.76 19.27 -1.04
CA THR A 43 -1.40 19.06 0.26
C THR A 43 -2.90 19.16 0.14
N ILE A 44 -3.63 18.18 0.67
CA ILE A 44 -5.09 18.19 0.84
C ILE A 44 -5.39 18.30 2.34
N SER A 45 -6.19 19.28 2.74
CA SER A 45 -6.48 19.56 4.16
C SER A 45 -7.91 20.02 4.39
N GLY A 46 -8.36 19.97 5.64
CA GLY A 46 -9.72 20.34 6.04
C GLY A 46 -10.51 19.15 6.57
N GLU A 47 -11.82 19.30 6.63
CA GLU A 47 -12.71 18.34 7.28
C GLU A 47 -13.75 17.78 6.30
N GLY A 48 -13.88 16.45 6.27
CA GLY A 48 -14.89 15.76 5.48
C GLY A 48 -14.40 15.24 4.13
N PRO A 49 -15.33 14.94 3.21
CA PRO A 49 -15.00 14.21 1.99
C PRO A 49 -14.36 15.13 0.93
N MET A 50 -13.37 14.59 0.22
CA MET A 50 -12.99 15.16 -1.07
C MET A 50 -14.13 15.00 -2.08
N LYS A 51 -14.23 15.94 -3.01
CA LYS A 51 -15.18 15.90 -4.12
C LYS A 51 -14.81 14.78 -5.09
N ASP A 52 -15.83 14.08 -5.59
CA ASP A 52 -15.73 13.17 -6.73
C ASP A 52 -15.75 13.94 -8.06
N TYR A 53 -14.89 13.56 -9.01
CA TYR A 53 -14.78 14.22 -10.31
C TYR A 53 -15.23 13.27 -11.43
N ASN A 54 -16.24 13.66 -12.21
CA ASN A 54 -16.68 12.90 -13.39
C ASN A 54 -16.00 13.40 -14.68
N GLU A 55 -15.51 14.64 -14.67
CA GLU A 55 -14.81 15.28 -15.78
C GLU A 55 -13.38 15.61 -15.34
N ARG A 56 -12.38 15.18 -16.10
CA ARG A 56 -10.97 15.27 -15.68
C ARG A 56 -10.50 16.71 -15.56
N GLU A 57 -10.99 17.56 -16.44
CA GLU A 57 -10.71 18.99 -16.50
C GLU A 57 -11.29 19.75 -15.30
N SER A 58 -12.21 19.13 -14.54
CA SER A 58 -12.78 19.71 -13.32
C SER A 58 -11.92 19.48 -12.06
N ILE A 59 -10.89 18.64 -12.16
CA ILE A 59 -9.92 18.41 -11.09
C ILE A 59 -9.07 19.68 -10.93
N PRO A 60 -8.98 20.28 -9.72
CA PRO A 60 -8.34 21.58 -9.55
C PRO A 60 -6.86 21.65 -9.98
N TRP A 61 -6.14 20.53 -9.88
CA TRP A 61 -4.73 20.40 -10.24
C TRP A 61 -4.50 19.70 -11.58
N TYR A 62 -5.53 19.53 -12.43
CA TYR A 62 -5.41 18.80 -13.69
C TYR A 62 -4.29 19.32 -14.60
N THR A 63 -4.09 20.65 -14.66
CA THR A 63 -3.09 21.29 -15.53
C THR A 63 -1.65 21.12 -15.05
N MET A 64 -1.44 20.75 -13.78
CA MET A 64 -0.12 20.56 -13.18
C MET A 64 0.13 19.11 -12.73
N LYS A 65 -0.75 18.17 -13.11
CA LYS A 65 -0.71 16.76 -12.70
C LYS A 65 0.63 16.06 -12.97
N ASP A 66 1.36 16.49 -14.00
CA ASP A 66 2.64 15.90 -14.39
C ASP A 66 3.83 16.50 -13.58
N ASP A 67 3.60 17.57 -12.81
CA ASP A 67 4.59 18.18 -11.92
C ASP A 67 4.44 17.74 -10.46
N ILE A 68 3.29 17.14 -10.10
CA ILE A 68 3.00 16.67 -8.73
C ILE A 68 3.82 15.41 -8.47
N LYS A 69 4.71 15.49 -7.48
CA LYS A 69 5.62 14.40 -7.06
C LYS A 69 5.14 13.71 -5.79
N SER A 70 4.52 14.46 -4.88
CA SER A 70 3.98 13.92 -3.64
C SER A 70 2.59 14.47 -3.35
N VAL A 71 1.78 13.64 -2.72
CA VAL A 71 0.47 14.03 -2.19
C VAL A 71 0.45 13.77 -0.68
N GLU A 72 0.11 14.78 0.09
CA GLU A 72 -0.14 14.64 1.53
C GLU A 72 -1.60 14.96 1.83
N ILE A 73 -2.36 13.95 2.25
CA ILE A 73 -3.72 14.13 2.74
C ILE A 73 -3.64 14.27 4.27
N LYS A 74 -4.12 15.40 4.79
CA LYS A 74 -4.07 15.71 6.23
C LYS A 74 -5.26 15.12 6.97
N ASN A 75 -5.07 14.90 8.28
CA ASN A 75 -6.15 14.51 9.20
C ASN A 75 -7.37 15.42 9.06
N GLY A 76 -8.55 14.82 9.13
CA GLY A 76 -9.84 15.49 8.96
C GLY A 76 -10.51 15.14 7.63
N VAL A 77 -9.71 14.86 6.59
CA VAL A 77 -10.23 14.35 5.32
C VAL A 77 -10.73 12.92 5.52
N THR A 78 -11.94 12.63 5.07
CA THR A 78 -12.61 11.34 5.29
C THR A 78 -12.67 10.46 4.06
N THR A 79 -12.56 11.02 2.86
CA THR A 79 -12.58 10.24 1.61
C THR A 79 -11.57 10.79 0.61
N VAL A 80 -10.96 9.88 -0.16
CA VAL A 80 -10.25 10.26 -1.39
C VAL A 80 -11.23 10.20 -2.54
N GLY A 81 -11.41 11.32 -3.23
CA GLY A 81 -12.44 11.49 -4.25
C GLY A 81 -12.18 10.67 -5.53
N GLN A 82 -13.25 10.29 -6.21
CA GLN A 82 -13.19 9.59 -7.49
C GLN A 82 -12.37 10.40 -8.50
N PHE A 83 -11.44 9.72 -9.16
CA PHE A 83 -10.50 10.28 -10.15
C PHE A 83 -9.64 11.47 -9.66
N SER A 84 -9.57 11.76 -8.36
CA SER A 84 -8.92 12.96 -7.84
C SER A 84 -7.46 13.11 -8.25
N PHE A 85 -6.70 12.01 -8.38
CA PHE A 85 -5.31 12.00 -8.85
C PHE A 85 -5.14 11.20 -10.14
N TYR A 86 -6.19 11.10 -10.95
CA TYR A 86 -6.15 10.39 -12.23
C TYR A 86 -4.99 10.89 -13.11
N ASN A 87 -4.13 9.95 -13.52
CA ASN A 87 -2.99 10.18 -14.40
C ASN A 87 -2.05 11.30 -13.91
N CYS A 88 -1.93 11.49 -12.59
CA CYS A 88 -0.83 12.24 -11.99
C CYS A 88 0.41 11.33 -12.04
N SER A 89 1.05 11.31 -13.21
CA SER A 89 1.99 10.24 -13.59
C SER A 89 3.32 10.29 -12.84
N SER A 90 3.67 11.47 -12.32
CA SER A 90 4.93 11.76 -11.60
C SER A 90 4.86 11.54 -10.08
N ILE A 91 3.70 11.19 -9.52
CA ILE A 91 3.56 10.94 -8.08
C ILE A 91 4.40 9.72 -7.69
N THR A 92 5.32 9.90 -6.75
CA THR A 92 6.13 8.83 -6.17
C THR A 92 5.75 8.51 -4.72
N ASN A 93 5.08 9.45 -4.03
CA ASN A 93 4.72 9.30 -2.62
C ASN A 93 3.30 9.83 -2.35
N VAL A 94 2.52 9.07 -1.58
CA VAL A 94 1.18 9.46 -1.13
C VAL A 94 1.05 9.14 0.36
N ILE A 95 0.69 10.14 1.15
CA ILE A 95 0.40 9.99 2.58
C ILE A 95 -1.11 10.09 2.77
N ILE A 96 -1.73 9.02 3.29
CA ILE A 96 -3.15 8.94 3.60
C ILE A 96 -3.29 8.82 5.13
N PRO A 97 -4.12 9.66 5.78
CA PRO A 97 -4.27 9.65 7.24
C PRO A 97 -5.31 8.62 7.68
N ASN A 98 -5.24 8.23 8.96
CA ASN A 98 -6.21 7.32 9.60
C ASN A 98 -7.65 7.85 9.64
N THR A 99 -7.90 9.12 9.29
CA THR A 99 -9.26 9.66 9.20
C THR A 99 -9.98 9.28 7.89
N VAL A 100 -9.25 8.79 6.88
CA VAL A 100 -9.83 8.36 5.61
C VAL A 100 -10.51 7.00 5.77
N VAL A 101 -11.78 6.93 5.40
CA VAL A 101 -12.62 5.73 5.44
C VAL A 101 -12.84 5.10 4.07
N SER A 102 -12.63 5.84 2.98
CA SER A 102 -12.84 5.37 1.60
C SER A 102 -11.82 5.97 0.63
N ILE A 103 -11.32 5.14 -0.27
CA ILE A 103 -10.55 5.55 -1.45
C ILE A 103 -11.42 5.21 -2.67
N ASN A 104 -11.98 6.22 -3.31
CA ASN A 104 -12.99 6.01 -4.34
C ASN A 104 -12.40 5.56 -5.69
N SER A 105 -13.28 5.29 -6.63
CA SER A 105 -12.94 4.73 -7.93
C SER A 105 -11.92 5.59 -8.68
N GLY A 106 -10.88 4.94 -9.21
CA GLY A 106 -9.84 5.56 -10.01
C GLY A 106 -9.07 6.70 -9.36
N SER A 107 -9.11 6.85 -8.02
CA SER A 107 -8.47 7.97 -7.31
C SER A 107 -6.98 8.15 -7.67
N PHE A 108 -6.23 7.06 -7.86
CA PHE A 108 -4.82 7.04 -8.25
C PHE A 108 -4.58 6.27 -9.57
N LEU A 109 -5.61 6.10 -10.39
CA LEU A 109 -5.50 5.40 -11.68
C LEU A 109 -4.43 6.06 -12.56
N LYS A 110 -3.47 5.27 -13.05
CA LYS A 110 -2.31 5.68 -13.86
C LYS A 110 -1.31 6.60 -13.15
N CYS A 111 -1.19 6.52 -11.82
CA CYS A 111 -0.04 7.07 -11.09
C CYS A 111 1.20 6.21 -11.32
N LYS A 112 1.77 6.30 -12.53
CA LYS A 112 2.77 5.36 -13.04
C LYS A 112 4.06 5.31 -12.24
N SER A 113 4.47 6.42 -11.61
CA SER A 113 5.69 6.50 -10.79
C SER A 113 5.51 6.13 -9.32
N LEU A 114 4.29 5.80 -8.87
CA LEU A 114 4.03 5.44 -7.49
C LEU A 114 4.68 4.09 -7.19
N THR A 115 5.61 4.05 -6.24
CA THR A 115 6.40 2.84 -5.94
C THR A 115 5.85 2.05 -4.76
N SER A 116 5.24 2.73 -3.79
CA SER A 116 4.64 2.08 -2.63
C SER A 116 3.38 2.81 -2.18
N ILE A 117 2.45 2.09 -1.57
CA ILE A 117 1.28 2.67 -0.94
C ILE A 117 0.94 1.95 0.38
N THR A 118 0.66 2.74 1.41
CA THR A 118 0.08 2.24 2.66
C THR A 118 -1.34 2.75 2.78
N ILE A 119 -2.31 1.84 2.77
CA ILE A 119 -3.71 2.09 3.01
C ILE A 119 -3.95 2.02 4.53
N PRO A 120 -4.40 3.11 5.18
CA PRO A 120 -4.51 3.16 6.64
C PRO A 120 -5.56 2.21 7.24
N ASP A 121 -5.46 1.96 8.54
CA ASP A 121 -6.20 0.91 9.25
C ASP A 121 -7.72 1.09 9.25
N PHE A 122 -8.22 2.31 9.06
CA PHE A 122 -9.65 2.63 9.06
C PHE A 122 -10.29 2.74 7.68
N VAL A 123 -9.53 2.55 6.60
CA VAL A 123 -10.12 2.48 5.26
C VAL A 123 -10.97 1.22 5.17
N THR A 124 -12.21 1.38 4.72
CA THR A 124 -13.17 0.27 4.60
C THR A 124 -13.39 -0.15 3.15
N LEU A 125 -13.18 0.79 2.21
CA LEU A 125 -13.43 0.63 0.78
C LEU A 125 -12.21 1.07 -0.05
N ILE A 126 -11.78 0.20 -0.94
CA ILE A 126 -10.90 0.51 -2.07
C ILE A 126 -11.74 0.37 -3.35
N GLY A 127 -12.01 1.50 -4.01
CA GLY A 127 -12.91 1.59 -5.15
C GLY A 127 -12.34 1.01 -6.44
N LYS A 128 -13.21 0.91 -7.45
CA LYS A 128 -12.87 0.33 -8.75
C LYS A 128 -11.67 1.04 -9.37
N GLU A 129 -10.68 0.31 -9.85
CA GLU A 129 -9.47 0.86 -10.48
C GLU A 129 -8.70 1.89 -9.62
N ALA A 130 -8.91 1.93 -8.29
CA ALA A 130 -8.35 2.96 -7.42
C ALA A 130 -6.84 3.16 -7.60
N PHE A 131 -6.09 2.08 -7.82
CA PHE A 131 -4.65 2.07 -8.11
C PHE A 131 -4.33 1.37 -9.45
N GLY A 132 -5.30 1.28 -10.36
CA GLY A 132 -5.09 0.63 -11.65
C GLY A 132 -3.97 1.31 -12.46
N SER A 133 -3.20 0.54 -13.21
CA SER A 133 -2.09 1.00 -14.04
C SER A 133 -1.01 1.79 -13.30
N CYS A 134 -0.84 1.57 -11.99
CA CYS A 134 0.31 2.06 -11.23
C CYS A 134 1.52 1.13 -11.50
N SER A 135 2.07 1.23 -12.71
CA SER A 135 3.05 0.27 -13.22
C SER A 135 4.35 0.16 -12.42
N SER A 136 4.75 1.19 -11.65
CA SER A 136 5.95 1.12 -10.79
C SER A 136 5.67 0.66 -9.36
N LEU A 137 4.42 0.31 -9.02
CA LEU A 137 4.03 -0.06 -7.67
C LEU A 137 4.63 -1.42 -7.31
N THR A 138 5.55 -1.45 -6.34
CA THR A 138 6.22 -2.66 -5.86
C THR A 138 5.74 -3.14 -4.50
N SER A 139 5.27 -2.22 -3.65
CA SER A 139 4.82 -2.53 -2.29
C SER A 139 3.43 -1.95 -2.01
N VAL A 140 2.53 -2.82 -1.55
CA VAL A 140 1.19 -2.45 -1.11
C VAL A 140 0.98 -2.98 0.31
N ILE A 141 0.61 -2.09 1.22
CA ILE A 141 0.20 -2.45 2.58
C ILE A 141 -1.25 -2.01 2.76
N ILE A 142 -2.13 -2.95 3.05
CA ILE A 142 -3.54 -2.71 3.33
C ILE A 142 -3.80 -2.84 4.83
N GLY A 143 -4.41 -1.81 5.42
CA GLY A 143 -4.77 -1.76 6.83
C GLY A 143 -5.90 -2.72 7.24
N GLU A 144 -6.19 -2.74 8.54
CA GLU A 144 -7.01 -3.76 9.20
C GLU A 144 -8.49 -3.79 8.77
N SER A 145 -9.09 -2.62 8.49
CA SER A 145 -10.56 -2.50 8.34
C SER A 145 -11.08 -2.63 6.91
N VAL A 146 -10.21 -2.87 5.92
CA VAL A 146 -10.65 -2.97 4.51
C VAL A 146 -11.57 -4.18 4.37
N ASN A 147 -12.83 -3.94 4.06
CA ASN A 147 -13.84 -5.00 3.92
C ASN A 147 -14.34 -5.15 2.48
N THR A 148 -14.08 -4.15 1.62
CA THR A 148 -14.48 -4.16 0.22
C THR A 148 -13.33 -3.68 -0.65
N ILE A 149 -12.98 -4.50 -1.65
CA ILE A 149 -12.06 -4.14 -2.73
C ILE A 149 -12.80 -4.32 -4.05
N GLU A 150 -13.02 -3.24 -4.77
CA GLU A 150 -13.75 -3.31 -6.03
C GLU A 150 -12.88 -3.80 -7.20
N SER A 151 -13.54 -4.13 -8.31
CA SER A 151 -12.89 -4.69 -9.50
C SER A 151 -11.69 -3.85 -9.96
N TYR A 152 -10.64 -4.53 -10.42
CA TYR A 152 -9.48 -3.88 -11.04
C TYR A 152 -8.71 -2.91 -10.14
N ALA A 153 -8.90 -2.94 -8.81
CA ALA A 153 -8.27 -1.99 -7.89
C ALA A 153 -6.75 -1.86 -8.08
N PHE A 154 -6.05 -2.94 -8.45
CA PHE A 154 -4.62 -2.97 -8.75
C PHE A 154 -4.32 -3.61 -10.13
N GLU A 155 -5.25 -3.50 -11.09
CA GLU A 155 -5.05 -4.02 -12.45
C GLU A 155 -3.83 -3.36 -13.11
N PHE A 156 -2.99 -4.11 -13.83
CA PHE A 156 -1.76 -3.62 -14.48
C PHE A 156 -0.72 -3.00 -13.51
N CYS A 157 -0.78 -3.35 -12.22
CA CYS A 157 0.30 -3.11 -11.27
C CYS A 157 1.35 -4.23 -11.38
N ASP A 158 1.99 -4.31 -12.54
CA ASP A 158 2.83 -5.45 -12.93
C ASP A 158 4.19 -5.52 -12.21
N ASN A 159 4.47 -4.71 -11.20
CA ASN A 159 5.72 -4.77 -10.44
C ASN A 159 5.51 -5.05 -8.95
N ILE A 160 4.30 -5.41 -8.51
CA ILE A 160 4.06 -5.76 -7.10
C ILE A 160 4.90 -6.98 -6.72
N GLU A 161 5.76 -6.79 -5.72
CA GLU A 161 6.64 -7.79 -5.11
C GLU A 161 6.23 -8.08 -3.67
N THR A 162 5.72 -7.08 -2.96
CA THR A 162 5.26 -7.20 -1.57
C THR A 162 3.82 -6.73 -1.45
N PHE A 163 2.96 -7.60 -0.98
CA PHE A 163 1.56 -7.27 -0.69
C PHE A 163 1.20 -7.77 0.70
N VAL A 164 0.94 -6.85 1.61
CA VAL A 164 0.57 -7.13 3.00
C VAL A 164 -0.88 -6.73 3.19
N TYR A 165 -1.71 -7.64 3.66
CA TYR A 165 -3.08 -7.36 4.09
C TYR A 165 -3.21 -7.62 5.58
N LYS A 166 -3.41 -6.55 6.37
CA LYS A 166 -3.46 -6.62 7.84
C LYS A 166 -4.84 -6.97 8.40
N GLY A 167 -5.88 -7.09 7.57
CA GLY A 167 -7.20 -7.47 8.06
C GLY A 167 -7.24 -8.92 8.52
N HIS A 168 -8.13 -9.24 9.45
CA HIS A 168 -8.24 -10.58 10.05
C HIS A 168 -9.20 -11.52 9.32
N LYS A 169 -9.77 -11.10 8.19
CA LYS A 169 -10.67 -11.90 7.34
C LYS A 169 -10.63 -11.43 5.90
N SER A 170 -11.03 -12.30 4.98
CA SER A 170 -11.07 -11.98 3.55
C SER A 170 -12.04 -10.81 3.27
N PRO A 171 -11.61 -9.77 2.53
CA PRO A 171 -12.51 -8.72 2.08
C PRO A 171 -13.44 -9.25 0.97
N THR A 172 -14.58 -8.58 0.77
CA THR A 172 -15.45 -8.82 -0.38
C THR A 172 -14.82 -8.20 -1.62
N CYS A 173 -14.62 -9.00 -2.66
CA CYS A 173 -13.96 -8.54 -3.88
C CYS A 173 -14.90 -8.69 -5.07
N ARG A 174 -15.23 -7.57 -5.74
CA ARG A 174 -16.17 -7.59 -6.87
C ARG A 174 -15.43 -8.13 -8.10
N SER A 175 -15.68 -9.40 -8.42
CA SER A 175 -15.01 -10.21 -9.45
C SER A 175 -14.61 -9.42 -10.70
N ASN A 176 -13.31 -9.23 -10.88
CA ASN A 176 -12.52 -9.30 -12.12
C ASN A 176 -11.22 -8.49 -11.95
N GLY A 177 -10.08 -9.17 -12.13
CA GLY A 177 -8.78 -8.53 -12.34
C GLY A 177 -8.24 -7.70 -11.18
N LEU A 178 -8.44 -8.12 -9.92
CA LEU A 178 -7.83 -7.44 -8.77
C LEU A 178 -6.35 -7.17 -9.03
N PHE A 179 -5.66 -8.21 -9.50
CA PHE A 179 -4.35 -8.17 -10.13
C PHE A 179 -4.48 -8.69 -11.57
N SER A 180 -3.65 -8.22 -12.49
CA SER A 180 -3.59 -8.68 -13.90
C SER A 180 -3.08 -10.14 -13.99
N ASP A 181 -3.94 -11.13 -13.74
CA ASP A 181 -3.68 -12.59 -13.88
C ASP A 181 -2.33 -13.05 -13.29
N ARG A 182 -1.93 -12.48 -12.15
CA ARG A 182 -0.63 -12.78 -11.51
C ARG A 182 -0.85 -13.41 -10.15
N ASN A 183 -0.11 -14.49 -9.91
CA ASN A 183 0.02 -15.08 -8.58
C ASN A 183 1.28 -14.53 -7.91
N PHE A 184 1.12 -13.85 -6.78
CA PHE A 184 2.18 -13.55 -5.81
C PHE A 184 1.66 -13.90 -4.41
N ASP A 185 2.57 -14.02 -3.46
CA ASP A 185 2.20 -14.38 -2.09
C ASP A 185 1.68 -13.15 -1.34
N ILE A 186 0.57 -13.33 -0.64
CA ILE A 186 -0.07 -12.28 0.17
C ILE A 186 0.27 -12.55 1.62
N ASP A 187 0.98 -11.61 2.23
CA ASP A 187 1.29 -11.65 3.66
C ASP A 187 0.06 -11.23 4.46
N VAL A 188 -0.39 -12.11 5.36
CA VAL A 188 -1.55 -11.92 6.23
C VAL A 188 -1.15 -12.19 7.68
N PRO A 189 -1.80 -11.58 8.68
CA PRO A 189 -1.57 -11.87 10.09
C PRO A 189 -1.68 -13.36 10.45
N ASP A 190 -0.96 -13.77 11.49
CA ASP A 190 -1.02 -15.16 12.02
C ASP A 190 -2.44 -15.57 12.46
N ASP A 191 -3.27 -14.60 12.84
CA ASP A 191 -4.66 -14.78 13.27
C ASP A 191 -5.69 -14.55 12.13
N TYR A 192 -5.24 -14.51 10.87
CA TYR A 192 -6.13 -14.39 9.71
C TYR A 192 -7.13 -15.55 9.62
N GLU A 193 -8.42 -15.21 9.60
CA GLU A 193 -9.53 -16.15 9.45
C GLU A 193 -9.87 -16.34 7.95
N GLY A 194 -9.20 -17.28 7.28
CA GLY A 194 -9.53 -17.69 5.92
C GLY A 194 -8.41 -18.43 5.19
N ASP A 195 -8.77 -19.20 4.16
CA ASP A 195 -7.84 -19.84 3.22
C ASP A 195 -7.70 -19.09 1.90
N THR A 196 -8.48 -18.02 1.72
CA THR A 196 -8.52 -17.19 0.52
C THR A 196 -8.38 -15.72 0.87
N PHE A 197 -7.89 -14.93 -0.08
CA PHE A 197 -7.97 -13.48 -0.12
C PHE A 197 -8.64 -13.08 -1.42
N CYS A 198 -9.76 -12.35 -1.36
CA CYS A 198 -10.51 -11.97 -2.56
C CYS A 198 -10.89 -13.17 -3.46
N GLU A 199 -11.29 -14.29 -2.86
CA GLU A 199 -11.61 -15.55 -3.56
C GLU A 199 -10.38 -16.26 -4.19
N GLU A 200 -9.20 -15.66 -4.18
CA GLU A 200 -7.94 -16.27 -4.60
C GLU A 200 -7.34 -17.08 -3.45
N ILE A 201 -6.90 -18.30 -3.73
CA ILE A 201 -6.27 -19.18 -2.72
C ILE A 201 -4.98 -18.51 -2.24
N LEU A 202 -4.87 -18.31 -0.92
CA LEU A 202 -3.64 -17.82 -0.32
C LEU A 202 -2.53 -18.84 -0.57
N LYS A 203 -1.54 -18.44 -1.37
CA LYS A 203 -0.24 -19.07 -1.38
C LYS A 203 0.52 -18.55 -0.17
N LEU A 204 0.14 -19.08 0.99
CA LEU A 204 0.98 -18.94 2.18
C LEU A 204 2.30 -19.61 1.82
N ASP A 205 3.41 -18.90 2.00
CA ASP A 205 4.75 -19.45 1.85
C ASP A 205 4.96 -20.50 2.95
N LYS A 206 4.39 -21.70 2.74
CA LYS A 206 4.37 -22.83 3.67
C LYS A 206 5.70 -23.56 3.66
N ASP A 207 6.81 -22.84 3.64
CA ASP A 207 8.11 -23.41 4.00
C ASP A 207 8.29 -23.54 5.53
N PHE A 208 7.32 -23.04 6.32
CA PHE A 208 7.39 -23.08 7.78
C PHE A 208 6.80 -24.28 8.57
N PRO A 209 6.17 -25.33 8.00
CA PRO A 209 5.85 -26.54 8.76
C PRO A 209 6.92 -27.65 8.62
N PHE A 210 7.60 -27.80 7.47
CA PHE A 210 8.56 -28.89 7.31
C PHE A 210 9.80 -28.71 8.17
N VAL A 211 10.34 -27.51 8.27
CA VAL A 211 11.53 -27.23 9.10
C VAL A 211 11.22 -27.40 10.58
N ILE A 212 10.06 -26.90 11.06
CA ILE A 212 9.66 -27.05 12.46
C ILE A 212 9.35 -28.52 12.79
N ILE A 213 8.65 -29.24 11.91
CA ILE A 213 8.39 -30.68 12.08
C ILE A 213 9.69 -31.48 12.07
N ILE A 214 10.62 -31.19 11.16
CA ILE A 214 11.95 -31.82 11.12
C ILE A 214 12.75 -31.51 12.40
N ILE A 215 12.75 -30.26 12.87
CA ILE A 215 13.41 -29.87 14.12
C ILE A 215 12.80 -30.61 15.31
N ILE A 216 11.47 -30.69 15.41
CA ILE A 216 10.77 -31.45 16.47
C ILE A 216 11.14 -32.94 16.40
N ILE A 217 11.15 -33.55 15.21
CA ILE A 217 11.54 -34.96 15.02
C ILE A 217 13.00 -35.18 15.46
N ILE A 218 13.92 -34.29 15.07
CA ILE A 218 15.34 -34.37 15.46
C ILE A 218 15.51 -34.26 16.97
N ILE A 219 14.81 -33.32 17.63
CA ILE A 219 14.86 -33.15 19.09
C ILE A 219 14.36 -34.42 19.80
N VAL A 220 13.25 -35.01 19.35
CA VAL A 220 12.72 -36.26 19.92
C VAL A 220 13.72 -37.42 19.78
N ILE A 221 14.36 -37.56 18.61
CA ILE A 221 15.39 -38.60 18.37
C ILE A 221 16.59 -38.41 19.31
N ILE A 222 17.07 -37.18 19.48
CA ILE A 222 18.21 -36.88 20.38
C ILE A 222 17.87 -37.26 21.82
N VAL A 223 16.68 -36.90 22.32
CA VAL A 223 16.24 -37.23 23.68
C VAL A 223 16.17 -38.74 23.90
N LEU A 224 15.61 -39.48 22.94
CA LEU A 224 15.57 -40.95 22.98
C LEU A 224 16.97 -41.58 22.95
N CYS A 225 17.85 -41.08 22.08
CA CYS A 225 19.24 -41.56 21.98
C CYS A 225 20.04 -41.33 23.26
N VAL A 226 19.91 -40.16 23.89
CA VAL A 226 20.56 -39.84 25.17
C VAL A 226 20.01 -40.71 26.30
N GLY A 227 18.68 -40.92 26.34
CA GLY A 227 18.03 -41.80 27.31
C GLY A 227 18.50 -43.26 27.20
N ILE A 228 18.52 -43.82 25.98
CA ILE A 228 18.98 -45.18 25.71
C ILE A 228 20.48 -45.33 26.02
N TYR A 229 21.30 -44.34 25.66
CA TYR A 229 22.73 -44.34 25.97
C TYR A 229 22.99 -44.35 27.48
N GLY A 230 22.22 -43.56 28.25
CA GLY A 230 22.28 -43.56 29.71
C GLY A 230 21.96 -44.92 30.32
N ILE A 231 20.89 -45.57 29.87
CA ILE A 231 20.47 -46.91 30.31
C ILE A 231 21.54 -47.97 29.99
N LEU A 232 22.08 -47.97 28.77
CA LEU A 232 23.13 -48.90 28.35
C LEU A 232 24.42 -48.73 29.16
N LYS A 233 24.78 -47.50 29.53
CA LYS A 233 25.94 -47.21 30.39
C LYS A 233 25.74 -47.73 31.81
N CYS A 234 24.53 -47.59 32.38
CA CYS A 234 24.17 -48.18 33.66
C CYS A 234 24.22 -49.71 33.63
N ILE A 235 23.66 -50.35 32.61
CA ILE A 235 23.70 -51.83 32.45
C ILE A 235 25.13 -52.34 32.34
N LYS A 236 26.00 -51.66 31.57
CA LYS A 236 27.42 -52.02 31.47
C LYS A 236 28.15 -51.89 32.82
N ARG A 237 27.79 -50.89 33.64
CA ARG A 237 28.38 -50.69 34.98
C ARG A 237 27.91 -51.78 35.95
N CYS A 238 26.60 -52.07 35.99
CA CYS A 238 26.05 -53.17 36.80
C CYS A 238 26.58 -54.56 36.40
N LYS A 239 26.97 -54.78 35.14
CA LYS A 239 27.63 -56.02 34.71
C LYS A 239 29.11 -56.07 35.11
N LYS A 240 29.78 -54.92 35.22
CA LYS A 240 31.19 -54.83 35.63
C LYS A 240 31.37 -55.02 37.14
N ASP A 241 30.37 -54.64 37.94
CA ASP A 241 30.39 -54.79 39.41
C ASP A 241 29.95 -56.20 39.89
N LYS A 242 29.65 -57.14 38.96
CA LYS A 242 29.20 -58.52 39.24
C LYS A 242 30.21 -59.62 38.87
N ASN A 243 31.41 -59.25 38.40
CA ASN A 243 32.55 -60.15 38.13
C ASN A 243 33.76 -59.69 38.94
#